data_AF-E3NNQ5-F1
#
_entry.id   AF-E3NNQ5-F1
#
_cell.length_a   1.000
_cell.length_b   1.000
_cell.length_c   1.000
_cell.angle_alpha   90.00
_cell.angle_beta   90.00
_cell.angle_gamma   90.00
#
_symmetry.space_group_name_H-M   'P 1'
#
loop_
_entity.id
_entity.type
_entity.pdbx_description
1 polymer ?
#
loop_
_entity_poly.entity_id
_entity_poly.type
_entity_poly.pdbx_seq_one_letter_code
_entity_poly.pdbx_strand_id
1 'polypeptide(L)'
;MTQEYIKGLLAAASVSVRTAYSEIKSLTSQPSFYYIPKRQRYLMVNKIVTDMSATGQTEMMSLNKKAKAYCRTANVSKHFFRRGSVFKLLFL
;
A
#
# COMPACT_ATOMS: atom_id res chain seq x y z
N MET A 1 7.72 -12.76 9.62
CA MET A 1 7.91 -11.52 10.39
C MET A 1 7.22 -10.32 9.73
N THR A 2 7.86 -9.60 8.81
CA THR A 2 7.30 -8.33 8.26
C THR A 2 6.03 -8.50 7.43
N GLN A 3 6.00 -9.51 6.57
CA GLN A 3 4.83 -9.79 5.73
C GLN A 3 3.62 -10.26 6.57
N GLU A 4 3.86 -10.99 7.66
CA GLU A 4 2.81 -11.45 8.59
C GLU A 4 2.24 -10.30 9.41
N TYR A 5 3.10 -9.37 9.86
CA TYR A 5 2.66 -8.16 10.55
C TYR A 5 1.76 -7.28 9.66
N ILE A 6 2.16 -7.08 8.40
CA ILE A 6 1.36 -6.32 7.42
C ILE A 6 0.04 -7.04 7.10
N LYS A 7 0.07 -8.37 6.95
CA LYS A 7 -1.15 -9.18 6.77
C LYS A 7 -2.10 -9.06 7.96
N GLY A 8 -1.57 -9.06 9.19
CA GLY A 8 -2.36 -8.86 10.41
C GLY A 8 -2.99 -7.48 10.50
N LEU A 9 -2.25 -6.42 10.13
CA LEU A 9 -2.77 -5.05 10.04
C LEU A 9 -3.91 -4.92 9.02
N LEU A 10 -3.79 -5.59 7.87
CA LEU A 10 -4.82 -5.61 6.83
C LEU A 10 -6.04 -6.47 7.23
N ALA A 11 -5.82 -7.58 7.92
CA ALA A 11 -6.92 -8.45 8.39
C ALA A 11 -7.83 -7.73 9.40
N ALA A 12 -7.24 -6.87 10.24
CA ALA A 12 -7.97 -6.04 11.20
C ALA A 12 -8.61 -4.78 10.60
N ALA A 13 -8.35 -4.49 9.32
CA ALA A 13 -8.86 -3.30 8.65
C ALA A 13 -10.32 -3.45 8.20
N SER A 14 -10.99 -2.32 8.01
CA SER A 14 -12.34 -2.27 7.47
C SER A 14 -12.46 -2.93 6.09
N VAL A 15 -13.68 -3.36 5.74
CA VAL A 15 -13.96 -4.02 4.46
C VAL A 15 -13.59 -3.13 3.26
N SER A 16 -13.82 -1.82 3.35
CA SER A 16 -13.47 -0.86 2.30
C SER A 16 -11.97 -0.80 2.08
N VAL A 17 -11.18 -0.72 3.15
CA VAL A 17 -9.71 -0.70 3.08
C VAL A 17 -9.15 -2.02 2.54
N ARG A 18 -9.71 -3.16 2.96
CA ARG A 18 -9.33 -4.49 2.42
C ARG A 18 -9.65 -4.62 0.93
N THR A 19 -10.78 -4.07 0.49
CA THR A 19 -11.20 -4.08 -0.92
C THR A 19 -10.27 -3.21 -1.78
N ALA A 20 -10.03 -1.97 -1.36
CA ALA A 20 -9.08 -1.08 -2.03
C ALA A 20 -7.67 -1.68 -2.06
N TYR A 21 -7.27 -2.37 -0.98
CA TYR A 21 -6.01 -3.08 -0.94
C TYR A 21 -5.91 -4.18 -2.01
N SER A 22 -6.94 -5.03 -2.10
CA SER A 22 -7.03 -6.10 -3.11
C SER A 22 -6.93 -5.54 -4.52
N GLU A 23 -7.61 -4.42 -4.79
CA GLU A 23 -7.60 -3.77 -6.09
C GLU A 23 -6.23 -3.21 -6.46
N ILE A 24 -5.57 -2.49 -5.54
CA ILE A 24 -4.21 -1.99 -5.77
C ILE A 24 -3.23 -3.17 -5.94
N LYS A 25 -3.38 -4.26 -5.18
CA LYS A 25 -2.54 -5.46 -5.34
C LYS A 25 -2.73 -6.08 -6.72
N SER A 26 -3.98 -6.23 -7.17
CA SER A 26 -4.29 -6.71 -8.52
C SER A 26 -3.65 -5.82 -9.58
N LEU A 27 -3.85 -4.51 -9.48
CA LEU A 27 -3.29 -3.52 -10.41
C LEU A 27 -1.76 -3.56 -10.46
N THR A 28 -1.10 -3.60 -9.30
CA THR A 28 0.37 -3.59 -9.21
C THR A 28 1.01 -4.93 -9.54
N SER A 29 0.25 -6.03 -9.54
CA SER A 29 0.72 -7.35 -9.97
C SER A 29 0.81 -7.50 -11.49
N GLN A 30 0.12 -6.65 -12.25
CA GLN A 30 0.14 -6.69 -13.71
C GLN A 30 1.48 -6.18 -14.23
N PRO A 31 2.20 -6.92 -15.10
CA PRO A 31 3.44 -6.44 -15.70
C PRO A 31 3.25 -5.14 -16.50
N SER A 32 2.10 -5.01 -17.18
CA SER A 32 1.67 -3.82 -17.93
C SER A 32 1.72 -2.55 -17.09
N PHE A 33 1.39 -2.65 -15.80
CA PHE A 33 1.43 -1.53 -14.87
C PHE A 33 2.81 -0.87 -14.85
N TYR A 34 3.89 -1.64 -15.00
CA TYR A 34 5.24 -1.08 -14.92
C TYR A 34 5.71 -0.35 -16.18
N TYR A 35 5.01 -0.53 -17.31
CA TYR A 35 5.24 0.23 -18.55
C TYR A 35 4.55 1.60 -18.54
N ILE A 36 3.59 1.82 -17.64
CA ILE A 36 2.90 3.11 -17.47
C ILE A 36 3.86 4.13 -16.80
N PRO A 37 3.90 5.40 -17.25
CA PRO A 37 4.65 6.47 -16.62
C PRO A 37 4.40 6.58 -15.11
N LYS A 38 5.47 6.83 -14.34
CA LYS A 38 5.43 6.83 -12.86
C LYS A 38 4.32 7.71 -12.28
N ARG A 39 4.09 8.90 -12.85
CA ARG A 39 3.05 9.83 -12.40
C ARG A 39 1.64 9.25 -12.59
N GLN A 40 1.38 8.63 -13.73
CA GLN A 40 0.08 8.01 -14.01
C GLN A 40 -0.19 6.83 -13.09
N ARG A 41 0.81 5.97 -12.84
CA ARG A 41 0.71 4.88 -11.85
C ARG A 41 0.31 5.37 -10.46
N TYR A 42 0.91 6.47 -10.03
CA TYR A 42 0.57 7.09 -8.75
C TYR A 42 -0.88 7.58 -8.74
N LEU A 43 -1.32 8.26 -9.80
CA LEU A 43 -2.69 8.74 -9.92
C LEU A 43 -3.71 7.60 -9.94
N MET A 44 -3.42 6.49 -10.61
CA MET A 44 -4.30 5.31 -10.62
C MET A 44 -4.48 4.72 -9.21
N VAL A 45 -3.38 4.52 -8.47
CA VAL A 45 -3.44 4.03 -7.08
C VAL A 45 -4.11 5.05 -6.16
N ASN A 46 -3.80 6.34 -6.34
CA ASN A 46 -4.41 7.41 -5.56
C ASN A 46 -5.92 7.49 -5.79
N LYS A 47 -6.38 7.26 -7.03
CA LYS A 47 -7.79 7.24 -7.38
C LYS A 47 -8.55 6.18 -6.57
N ILE A 48 -8.04 4.95 -6.50
CA ILE A 48 -8.62 3.87 -5.69
C ILE A 48 -8.76 4.29 -4.22
N VAL A 49 -7.78 5.02 -3.69
CA VAL A 49 -7.84 5.51 -2.31
C VAL A 49 -8.84 6.66 -2.15
N THR A 50 -8.87 7.61 -3.09
CA THR A 50 -9.78 8.76 -3.03
C THR A 50 -11.24 8.39 -3.30
N ASP A 51 -11.49 7.30 -4.01
CA ASP A 51 -12.83 6.77 -4.27
C ASP A 51 -13.44 6.13 -3.00
N MET A 52 -12.63 5.86 -1.97
CA MET A 52 -13.13 5.42 -0.65
C MET A 52 -13.72 6.58 0.17
N SER A 53 -14.55 6.25 1.17
CA SER A 53 -15.03 7.21 2.17
C SER A 53 -13.87 7.88 2.93
N ALA A 54 -14.10 9.10 3.44
CA ALA A 54 -13.11 9.84 4.24
C ALA A 54 -12.61 9.04 5.46
N THR A 55 -13.48 8.21 6.05
CA THR A 55 -13.11 7.28 7.14
C THR A 55 -12.14 6.20 6.66
N GLY A 56 -12.40 5.57 5.51
CA GLY A 56 -11.51 4.57 4.92
C GLY A 56 -10.18 5.15 4.45
N GLN A 57 -10.17 6.38 3.94
CA GLN A 57 -8.94 7.10 3.58
C GLN A 57 -8.05 7.34 4.81
N THR A 58 -8.65 7.79 5.91
CA THR A 58 -7.94 8.04 7.17
C THR A 58 -7.36 6.75 7.76
N GLU A 59 -8.14 5.67 7.72
CA GLU A 59 -7.70 4.35 8.18
C GLU A 59 -6.53 3.82 7.33
N MET A 60 -6.65 3.89 5.99
CA MET A 60 -5.58 3.50 5.07
C MET A 60 -4.28 4.29 5.32
N MET A 61 -4.38 5.61 5.56
CA MET A 61 -3.24 6.44 5.94
C MET A 61 -2.60 6.00 7.26
N SER A 62 -3.42 5.71 8.27
CA SER A 62 -2.96 5.23 9.58
C SER A 62 -2.23 3.89 9.47
N LEU A 63 -2.78 2.94 8.72
CA LEU A 63 -2.16 1.65 8.45
C LEU A 63 -0.83 1.81 7.70
N ASN A 64 -0.77 2.72 6.72
CA ASN A 64 0.47 3.01 6.00
C ASN A 64 1.55 3.61 6.91
N LYS A 65 1.15 4.48 7.85
CA LYS A 65 2.07 5.00 8.86
C LYS A 65 2.62 3.88 9.76
N LYS A 66 1.77 2.97 10.25
CA LYS A 66 2.16 1.81 11.07
C LYS A 66 3.10 0.86 10.32
N ALA A 67 2.75 0.49 9.09
CA ALA A 67 3.56 -0.39 8.25
C ALA A 67 4.94 0.21 7.95
N LYS A 68 5.01 1.52 7.62
CA LYS A 68 6.29 2.22 7.42
C LYS A 68 7.16 2.26 8.67
N ALA A 69 6.56 2.52 9.84
CA ALA A 69 7.29 2.54 11.11
C ALA A 69 7.90 1.17 11.40
N TYR A 70 7.09 0.11 11.29
CA TYR A 70 7.54 -1.27 11.51
C TYR A 70 8.70 -1.64 10.57
N CYS A 71 8.63 -1.29 9.29
CA CYS A 71 9.67 -1.67 8.34
C CYS A 71 10.96 -0.85 8.49
N ARG A 72 10.90 0.35 9.09
CA ARG A 72 12.09 1.10 9.51
C ARG A 72 12.74 0.46 10.73
N THR A 73 11.95 0.06 11.72
CA THR A 73 12.46 -0.55 12.96
C THR A 73 12.99 -1.96 12.75
N ALA A 74 12.38 -2.73 11.85
CA ALA A 74 12.79 -4.10 11.56
C ALA A 74 14.04 -4.20 10.66
N ASN A 75 14.76 -3.10 10.38
CA ASN A 75 15.95 -3.06 9.52
C ASN A 75 15.75 -3.71 8.12
N VAL A 76 14.52 -3.77 7.62
CA VAL A 76 14.18 -4.31 6.29
C VAL A 76 14.58 -3.33 5.17
N SER A 77 15.19 -2.19 5.52
CA SER A 77 15.80 -1.25 4.59
C SER A 77 17.22 -1.70 4.22
N LYS A 78 17.44 -2.26 3.02
CA LYS A 78 18.04 -1.46 1.95
C LYS A 78 17.55 -1.82 0.53
N HIS A 79 16.87 -2.97 0.33
CA HIS A 79 16.51 -3.35 -1.04
C HIS A 79 15.14 -2.83 -1.52
N PHE A 80 14.18 -2.64 -0.62
CA PHE A 80 12.80 -2.24 -0.99
C PHE A 80 12.53 -0.73 -0.97
N PHE A 81 13.36 0.06 -0.26
CA PHE A 81 13.12 1.51 -0.06
C PHE A 81 13.62 2.41 -1.21
N ARG A 82 14.45 1.89 -2.13
CA ARG A 82 15.21 2.72 -3.11
C ARG A 82 14.40 3.21 -4.32
N ARG A 83 13.07 3.02 -4.34
CA ARG A 83 12.21 3.58 -5.40
C ARG A 83 10.97 4.23 -4.79
N GLY A 84 11.09 5.54 -4.56
CA GLY A 84 10.11 6.43 -3.95
C GLY A 84 8.66 6.18 -4.35
N SER A 85 7.99 5.33 -3.59
CA SER A 85 6.55 5.14 -3.61
C SER A 85 6.15 4.77 -2.20
N VAL A 86 5.53 5.73 -1.51
CA VAL A 86 4.93 5.62 -0.17
C VAL A 86 3.96 4.43 -0.06
N PHE A 87 3.50 3.89 -1.20
CA PHE A 87 2.61 2.73 -1.34
C PHE A 87 3.31 1.39 -1.56
N LYS A 88 4.65 1.29 -1.61
CA LYS A 88 5.28 -0.03 -1.84
C LYS A 88 5.30 -0.96 -0.62
N LEU A 89 5.03 -0.41 0.56
CA LEU A 89 5.29 -1.08 1.83
C LEU A 89 4.12 -1.84 2.43
N LEU A 90 2.89 -1.52 2.02
CA LEU A 90 1.73 -2.35 2.33
C LEU A 90 1.51 -3.42 1.27
N PHE A 91 2.02 -3.23 0.05
CA PHE A 91 1.48 -3.86 -1.16
C PHE A 91 2.38 -4.93 -1.78
N LEU A 92 3.43 -5.37 -1.06
CA LEU A 92 4.32 -6.50 -1.40
C LEU A 92 4.60 -7.35 -0.15
#